data_AF-A0A7S2C5D9-F1
#
_entry.id   AF-A0A7S2C5D9-F1
#
_cell.length_a   1.000
_cell.length_b   1.000
_cell.length_c   1.000
_cell.angle_alpha   90.00
_cell.angle_beta   90.00
_cell.angle_gamma   90.00
#
_symmetry.space_group_name_H-M   'P 1'
#
loop_
_entity.id
_entity.type
_entity.pdbx_description
1 polymer ?
#
loop_
_entity_poly.entity_id
_entity_poly.type
_entity_poly.pdbx_seq_one_letter_code
_entity_poly.pdbx_strand_id
1 'polypeptide(L)'
;NDGHFTLQGGGNLAMERYAARRLRAAGAVWNLKTDTPGWMARAETQAAEAPDGKIWIYGGQSDTGSLSDMWYSSNGGSSWTQHPCTDGLCFFGRRTGHAVVALA
;
A
#
# COMPACT_ATOMS: atom_id res chain seq x y z
N ASN A 1 8.05 19.21 0.79
CA ASN A 1 8.77 18.81 2.02
C ASN A 1 7.84 18.99 3.20
N ASP A 2 6.83 18.15 3.23
CA ASP A 2 5.74 18.15 4.21
C ASP A 2 5.48 16.71 4.71
N GLY A 3 6.44 15.82 4.43
CA GLY A 3 6.97 14.83 5.36
C GLY A 3 5.96 14.13 6.23
N HIS A 4 5.12 13.27 5.64
CA HIS A 4 4.34 12.33 6.42
C HIS A 4 4.11 11.01 5.67
N PHE A 5 4.59 9.91 6.25
CA PHE A 5 4.11 8.56 5.97
C PHE A 5 4.17 7.70 7.22
N THR A 6 3.11 6.92 7.46
CA THR A 6 3.20 5.60 8.12
C THR A 6 1.86 4.88 8.05
N LEU A 7 1.89 3.62 7.60
CA LEU A 7 1.07 2.58 8.21
C LEU A 7 1.78 1.22 8.06
N GLN A 8 2.11 0.61 9.20
CA GLN A 8 2.55 -0.77 9.32
C GLN A 8 1.31 -1.62 9.64
N GLY A 9 0.91 -2.46 8.70
CA GLY A 9 -0.13 -3.47 8.88
C GLY A 9 0.45 -4.78 9.43
N GLY A 10 -0.32 -5.42 10.31
CA GLY A 10 -0.16 -6.79 10.79
C GLY A 10 -1.55 -7.36 11.07
N GLY A 11 -1.85 -8.55 10.56
CA GLY A 11 -3.18 -9.17 10.65
C GLY A 11 -3.41 -9.90 11.98
N ASN A 12 -4.67 -10.22 12.27
CA ASN A 12 -5.02 -11.29 13.19
C ASN A 12 -6.14 -12.20 12.66
N LEU A 13 -6.01 -13.48 13.02
CA LEU A 13 -6.93 -14.58 12.74
C LEU A 13 -8.19 -14.48 13.62
N ALA A 14 -9.09 -13.60 13.22
CA ALA A 14 -10.53 -13.66 13.44
C ALA A 14 -11.06 -12.43 12.72
N MET A 15 -12.03 -12.59 11.82
CA MET A 15 -12.66 -11.47 11.11
C MET A 15 -13.52 -10.59 12.05
N GLU A 16 -12.98 -10.20 13.21
CA GLU A 16 -13.60 -9.30 14.16
C GLU A 16 -12.77 -8.01 14.30
N ARG A 17 -13.19 -7.03 13.50
CA ARG A 17 -13.10 -5.57 13.71
C ARG A 17 -11.98 -5.08 14.65
N TYR A 18 -10.88 -4.60 14.07
CA TYR A 18 -10.04 -3.58 14.71
C TYR A 18 -9.82 -2.38 13.78
N ALA A 19 -10.34 -1.24 14.22
CA ALA A 19 -10.22 0.04 13.55
C ALA A 19 -8.77 0.51 13.49
N ALA A 20 -8.29 0.90 12.32
CA ALA A 20 -7.09 1.73 12.22
C ALA A 20 -7.35 3.06 12.95
N ARG A 21 -6.72 3.27 14.11
CA ARG A 21 -6.74 4.56 14.82
C ARG A 21 -5.43 5.31 14.56
N ARG A 22 -5.56 6.50 13.97
CA ARG A 22 -4.50 7.51 13.81
C ARG A 22 -4.91 8.77 14.60
N LEU A 23 -3.99 9.35 15.38
CA LEU A 23 -4.09 10.68 16.03
C LEU A 23 -2.81 11.45 15.62
N ARG A 24 -2.78 12.74 15.23
CA ARG A 24 -3.70 13.89 15.34
C ARG A 24 -3.64 14.76 14.08
N ALA A 25 -4.80 15.21 13.62
CA ALA A 25 -5.08 16.63 13.34
C ALA A 25 -6.57 16.82 13.59
N ALA A 26 -6.93 17.66 14.55
CA ALA A 26 -8.33 17.99 14.81
C ALA A 26 -8.92 18.61 13.53
N GLY A 27 -9.79 17.88 12.82
CA GLY A 27 -10.43 18.35 11.58
C GLY A 27 -9.85 17.84 10.26
N ALA A 28 -8.96 16.83 10.26
CA ALA A 28 -8.53 16.22 8.99
C ALA A 28 -9.70 15.54 8.27
N VAL A 29 -10.16 16.14 7.18
CA VAL A 29 -11.09 15.53 6.23
C VAL A 29 -10.28 14.55 5.37
N TRP A 30 -10.61 13.28 5.49
CA TRP A 30 -10.06 12.25 4.62
C TRP A 30 -10.81 12.27 3.31
N ASN A 31 -10.12 12.65 2.24
CA ASN A 31 -10.66 12.62 0.89
C ASN A 31 -10.15 11.37 0.19
N LEU A 32 -11.07 10.52 -0.25
CA LEU A 32 -10.74 9.41 -1.13
C LEU A 32 -10.13 9.95 -2.42
N LYS A 33 -8.93 9.47 -2.79
CA LYS A 33 -8.24 9.90 -4.01
C LYS A 33 -8.77 9.21 -5.27
N THR A 34 -9.14 7.94 -5.15
CA THR A 34 -9.70 7.14 -6.23
C THR A 34 -10.42 5.93 -5.65
N ASP A 35 -11.57 5.57 -6.21
CA ASP A 35 -12.32 4.34 -5.94
C ASP A 35 -12.04 3.24 -6.97
N THR A 36 -11.37 3.57 -8.08
CA THR A 36 -11.01 2.64 -9.15
C THR A 36 -9.51 2.65 -9.43
N PRO A 37 -8.68 2.12 -8.51
CA PRO A 37 -7.23 2.22 -8.65
C PRO A 37 -6.65 1.22 -9.66
N GLY A 38 -7.47 0.36 -10.28
CA GLY A 38 -7.06 -0.60 -11.32
C GLY A 38 -6.51 -1.92 -10.79
N TRP A 39 -6.24 -2.03 -9.48
CA TRP A 39 -5.87 -3.26 -8.80
C TRP A 39 -7.02 -3.85 -8.00
N MET A 40 -6.96 -5.17 -7.77
CA MET A 40 -7.92 -5.90 -6.94
C MET A 40 -7.90 -5.42 -5.49
N ALA A 41 -9.06 -5.47 -4.83
CA ALA A 41 -9.18 -5.27 -3.40
C ALA A 41 -8.18 -6.16 -2.64
N ARG A 42 -7.45 -5.57 -1.69
CA ARG A 42 -6.38 -6.24 -0.95
C ARG A 42 -6.27 -5.73 0.49
N ALA A 43 -5.96 -6.63 1.40
CA ALA A 43 -5.58 -6.36 2.78
C ALA A 43 -4.08 -6.64 2.99
N GLU A 44 -3.52 -6.19 4.11
CA GLU A 44 -2.12 -6.48 4.51
C GLU A 44 -1.06 -6.05 3.49
N THR A 45 -1.44 -5.16 2.56
CA THR A 45 -0.51 -4.57 1.61
C THR A 45 0.33 -3.51 2.30
N GLN A 46 1.55 -3.30 1.80
CA GLN A 46 2.45 -2.30 2.31
C GLN A 46 2.66 -1.20 1.28
N ALA A 47 2.76 0.03 1.76
CA ALA A 47 2.99 1.20 0.92
C ALA A 47 4.14 2.06 1.46
N ALA A 48 4.94 2.62 0.55
CA ALA A 48 5.99 3.56 0.89
C ALA A 48 6.12 4.64 -0.19
N GLU A 49 6.45 5.86 0.22
CA GLU A 49 6.82 6.94 -0.70
C GLU A 49 8.33 6.90 -0.93
N ALA A 50 8.75 6.75 -2.18
CA ALA A 50 10.14 6.76 -2.57
C ALA A 50 10.70 8.21 -2.66
N PRO A 51 12.03 8.40 -2.61
CA PRO A 51 12.64 9.73 -2.69
C PRO A 51 12.32 10.51 -3.98
N ASP A 52 11.88 9.82 -5.03
CA ASP A 52 11.42 10.41 -6.28
C ASP A 52 9.96 10.91 -6.24
N GLY A 53 9.32 10.85 -5.06
CA GLY A 53 7.94 11.28 -4.82
C GLY A 53 6.87 10.28 -5.27
N LYS A 54 7.26 9.09 -5.75
CA LYS A 54 6.30 8.05 -6.11
C LYS A 54 5.87 7.25 -4.90
N ILE A 55 4.58 6.95 -4.81
CA ILE A 55 4.05 6.00 -3.83
C ILE A 55 4.06 4.61 -4.46
N TRP A 56 4.64 3.64 -3.77
CA TRP A 56 4.69 2.24 -4.19
C TRP A 56 3.81 1.39 -3.28
N ILE A 57 3.11 0.41 -3.86
CA ILE A 57 2.34 -0.63 -3.17
C ILE A 57 2.86 -2.00 -3.61
N TYR A 58 3.05 -2.90 -2.65
CA TYR A 58 3.54 -4.25 -2.93
C TYR A 58 2.83 -5.33 -2.12
N GLY A 59 2.43 -6.39 -2.82
CA GLY A 59 1.85 -7.60 -2.22
C GLY A 59 0.52 -7.35 -1.50
N GLY A 60 0.26 -8.14 -0.47
CA GLY A 60 -1.00 -8.17 0.27
C GLY A 60 -1.83 -9.41 -0.04
N GLN A 61 -3.05 -9.45 0.50
CA GLN A 61 -3.97 -10.56 0.42
C GLN A 61 -5.24 -10.12 -0.29
N SER A 62 -5.61 -10.77 -1.39
CA SER A 62 -6.95 -10.67 -1.96
C SER A 62 -7.81 -11.86 -1.53
N ASP A 63 -9.08 -11.84 -1.92
CA ASP A 63 -10.01 -12.97 -1.75
C ASP A 63 -9.54 -14.24 -2.47
N THR A 64 -8.65 -14.10 -3.46
CA THR A 64 -8.11 -15.22 -4.25
C THR A 64 -6.73 -15.68 -3.78
N GLY A 65 -6.19 -15.09 -2.70
CA GLY A 65 -4.90 -15.44 -2.14
C GLY A 65 -3.91 -14.28 -2.09
N SER A 66 -2.68 -14.61 -1.68
CA SER A 66 -1.62 -13.62 -1.53
C SER A 66 -1.15 -13.11 -2.89
N LEU A 67 -0.76 -11.85 -2.94
CA LEU A 67 -0.40 -11.10 -4.14
C LEU A 67 1.10 -10.84 -4.17
N SER A 68 1.63 -10.69 -5.37
CA SER A 68 3.05 -10.40 -5.64
C SER A 68 3.24 -9.29 -6.65
N ASP A 69 2.16 -8.61 -7.04
CA ASP A 69 2.18 -7.50 -7.96
C ASP A 69 2.65 -6.23 -7.25
N MET A 70 3.20 -5.32 -8.04
CA MET A 70 3.68 -4.03 -7.57
C MET A 70 3.02 -2.93 -8.38
N TRP A 71 2.60 -1.88 -7.69
CA TRP A 71 1.94 -0.72 -8.28
C TRP A 71 2.62 0.53 -7.80
N TYR A 72 2.65 1.56 -8.64
CA TYR A 72 3.12 2.87 -8.22
C TYR A 72 2.20 3.99 -8.69
N SER A 73 2.24 5.10 -7.97
CA SER A 73 1.55 6.33 -8.31
C SER A 73 2.53 7.50 -8.26
N SER A 74 2.57 8.28 -9.32
CA SER A 74 3.34 9.54 -9.40
C SER A 74 2.51 10.78 -9.08
N ASN A 75 1.22 10.63 -8.75
CA ASN A 75 0.27 11.73 -8.55
C ASN A 75 -0.49 11.62 -7.23
N GLY A 76 0.21 11.20 -6.17
CA GLY A 76 -0.32 11.16 -4.81
C GLY A 76 -1.50 10.20 -4.64
N GLY A 77 -1.53 9.10 -5.41
CA GLY A 77 -2.53 8.05 -5.32
C GLY A 77 -3.80 8.27 -6.15
N SER A 78 -3.84 9.27 -7.04
CA SER A 78 -5.01 9.55 -7.88
C SER A 78 -5.13 8.56 -9.05
N SER A 79 -4.01 8.09 -9.57
CA SER A 79 -3.94 6.97 -10.52
C SER A 79 -2.74 6.07 -10.22
N TRP A 80 -2.84 4.82 -10.65
CA TRP A 80 -1.83 3.79 -10.39
C TRP A 80 -1.43 3.08 -11.67
N THR A 81 -0.14 2.78 -11.78
CA THR A 81 0.44 2.02 -12.87
C THR A 81 0.99 0.72 -12.31
N GLN A 82 0.62 -0.41 -12.90
CA GLN A 82 1.21 -1.69 -12.55
C GLN A 82 2.66 -1.71 -13.01
N HIS A 83 3.58 -1.98 -12.10
CA HIS A 83 4.96 -2.23 -12.48
C HIS A 83 5.06 -3.62 -13.08
N PRO A 84 5.64 -3.78 -14.28
CA PRO A 84 5.81 -5.09 -14.89
C PRO A 84 6.70 -5.99 -14.02
N CYS A 85 6.31 -7.26 -13.91
CA CYS A 85 7.09 -8.32 -13.26
C CYS A 85 8.18 -8.88 -14.21
N THR A 86 8.93 -8.02 -14.89
CA THR A 86 9.91 -8.44 -15.90
C THR A 86 11.35 -8.42 -15.41
N ASP A 87 11.65 -7.67 -14.35
CA ASP A 87 13.04 -7.34 -13.98
C ASP A 87 13.49 -8.00 -12.67
N GLY A 88 12.94 -9.17 -12.33
CA GLY A 88 13.24 -9.83 -11.05
C GLY A 88 12.71 -9.09 -9.82
N LEU A 89 11.94 -8.01 -9.96
CA LEU A 89 11.35 -7.30 -8.81
C LEU A 89 10.19 -8.07 -8.16
N CYS A 90 9.56 -8.99 -8.89
CA CYS A 90 8.59 -9.94 -8.34
C CYS A 90 9.27 -11.18 -7.73
N PHE A 91 10.60 -11.20 -7.62
CA PHE A 91 11.41 -12.29 -7.01
C PHE A 91 11.00 -12.61 -5.58
N PHE A 92 10.50 -11.60 -4.88
CA PHE A 92 9.94 -11.73 -3.56
C PHE A 92 8.64 -12.59 -3.54
N GLY A 93 7.99 -12.86 -4.67
CA GLY A 93 6.81 -13.73 -4.71
C GLY A 93 5.64 -13.18 -3.88
N ARG A 94 4.65 -14.04 -3.62
CA ARG A 94 3.42 -13.63 -2.92
C ARG A 94 3.71 -13.43 -1.43
N ARG A 95 3.26 -12.32 -0.83
CA ARG A 95 3.48 -12.08 0.60
C ARG A 95 2.49 -11.12 1.24
N THR A 96 2.30 -11.33 2.53
CA THR A 96 1.46 -10.56 3.44
C THR A 96 2.21 -10.37 4.76
N GLY A 97 1.78 -9.41 5.60
CA GLY A 97 2.41 -9.16 6.90
C GLY A 97 3.87 -8.70 6.86
N HIS A 98 4.37 -8.28 5.70
CA HIS A 98 5.71 -7.72 5.51
C HIS A 98 5.77 -6.25 5.91
N ALA A 99 6.97 -5.68 5.96
CA ALA A 99 7.18 -4.24 6.10
C ALA A 99 8.00 -3.72 4.91
N VAL A 100 7.75 -2.48 4.51
CA VAL A 100 8.50 -1.79 3.44
C VAL A 100 9.02 -0.47 4.00
N VAL A 101 10.27 -0.16 3.67
CA VAL A 101 10.92 1.12 3.99
C VAL A 101 11.49 1.68 2.69
N ALA A 102 11.23 2.96 2.44
CA ALA A 102 11.94 3.72 1.42
C ALA A 102 13.18 4.36 2.07
N LEU A 103 14.34 4.19 1.44
CA LEU A 103 15.59 4.81 1.85
C LEU A 103 15.89 5.98 0.91
N ALA A 104 16.41 7.06 1.48
CA ALA A 104 16.85 8.27 0.79
C ALA A 104 18.38 8.27 0.61
#